data_AF-I4HIW4-F1
#
_entry.id   AF-I4HIW4-F1
#
_cell.length_a   1.000
_cell.length_b   1.000
_cell.length_c   1.000
_cell.angle_alpha   90.00
_cell.angle_beta   90.00
_cell.angle_gamma   90.00
#
_symmetry.space_group_name_H-M   'P 1'
#
loop_
_entity.id
_entity.type
_entity.pdbx_description
1 polymer ?
#
loop_
_entity_poly.entity_id
_entity_poly.type
_entity_poly.pdbx_seq_one_letter_code
_entity_poly.pdbx_strand_id
1 'polypeptide(L)' 'MNRESLINFLKVNRTIIKSYGVTYLALFGSFARDEAKATSDLDLLVEFQRKVTFDKYMEVFFRR' A
#
# COMPACT_ATOMS: atom_id res chain seq x y z
N MET A 1 1.48 0.03 -14.91
CA MET A 1 1.38 -0.97 -13.83
C MET A 1 -0.05 -1.50 -13.83
N ASN A 2 -0.26 -2.82 -13.79
CA ASN A 2 -1.60 -3.43 -13.68
C ASN A 2 -1.81 -4.01 -12.26
N ARG A 3 -3.04 -4.36 -11.92
CA ARG A 3 -3.42 -4.88 -10.60
C ARG A 3 -2.54 -6.05 -10.14
N GLU A 4 -2.26 -7.00 -11.02
CA GLU A 4 -1.47 -8.19 -10.68
C GLU A 4 0.00 -7.85 -10.39
N SER A 5 0.62 -7.02 -11.23
CA SER A 5 2.00 -6.56 -11.03
C SER A 5 2.16 -5.80 -9.72
N LEU A 6 1.16 -5.02 -9.33
CA LEU A 6 1.12 -4.31 -8.05
C LEU A 6 0.98 -5.26 -6.87
N ILE A 7 0.06 -6.22 -6.93
CA ILE A 7 -0.10 -7.24 -5.88
C ILE A 7 1.20 -8.02 -5.69
N ASN A 8 1.88 -8.40 -6.77
CA ASN A 8 3.16 -9.09 -6.70
C ASN A 8 4.25 -8.20 -6.10
N PHE A 9 4.31 -6.92 -6.48
CA PHE A 9 5.23 -5.96 -5.86
C PHE A 9 5.00 -5.84 -4.35
N LEU A 10 3.75 -5.73 -3.90
CA LEU A 10 3.41 -5.67 -2.47
C LEU A 10 3.77 -6.97 -1.73
N LYS A 11 3.58 -8.13 -2.37
CA LYS A 11 3.96 -9.44 -1.80
C LYS A 11 5.47 -9.56 -1.61
N VAL A 12 6.26 -9.16 -2.61
CA VAL A 12 7.73 -9.18 -2.53
C VAL A 12 8.23 -8.29 -1.39
N ASN A 13 7.61 -7.12 -1.19
CA ASN A 13 7.98 -6.17 -0.14
C ASN A 13 7.32 -6.44 1.22
N ARG A 14 6.60 -7.56 1.38
CA ARG A 14 5.78 -7.83 2.58
C ARG A 14 6.59 -7.76 3.89
N THR A 15 7.83 -8.25 3.90
CA THR A 15 8.68 -8.21 5.10
C THR A 15 9.03 -6.79 5.51
N ILE A 16 9.35 -5.93 4.53
CA ILE A 16 9.65 -4.51 4.73
C ILE A 16 8.38 -3.78 5.20
N ILE A 17 7.24 -4.01 4.54
CA ILE A 17 5.96 -3.40 4.93
C ILE A 17 5.61 -3.76 6.39
N LYS A 18 5.81 -5.01 6.79
CA LYS A 18 5.58 -5.45 8.17
C LYS A 18 6.52 -4.80 9.19
N SER A 19 7.75 -4.46 8.83
CA SER A 19 8.69 -3.81 9.77
C SER A 19 8.23 -2.41 10.18
N TYR A 20 7.38 -1.76 9.38
CA TYR A 20 6.70 -0.52 9.75
C TYR A 20 5.53 -0.70 10.74
N GLY A 21 5.27 -1.93 11.18
CA GLY A 21 4.18 -2.24 12.11
C GLY A 21 2.81 -2.37 11.44
N VAL A 22 2.78 -2.55 10.11
CA VAL A 22 1.57 -2.81 9.33
C VAL A 22 1.06 -4.22 9.62
N THR A 23 -0.18 -4.34 10.09
CA THR A 23 -0.88 -5.61 10.36
C THR A 23 -1.72 -6.05 9.17
N TYR A 24 -2.28 -5.09 8.44
CA TYR A 24 -3.14 -5.34 7.29
C TYR A 24 -2.87 -4.32 6.17
N LEU A 25 -2.91 -4.80 4.93
CA LEU A 25 -2.78 -3.99 3.73
C LEU A 25 -3.76 -4.49 2.68
N ALA A 26 -4.59 -3.59 2.13
CA ALA A 26 -5.51 -3.90 1.06
C ALA A 26 -5.47 -2.86 -0.05
N LEU A 27 -5.59 -3.33 -1.29
CA LEU A 27 -5.78 -2.50 -2.48
C LEU A 27 -7.26 -2.18 -2.64
N PHE A 28 -7.59 -0.89 -2.79
CA PHE A 28 -8.94 -0.46 -3.12
C PHE A 28 -8.93 0.51 -4.30
N GLY A 29 -10.08 1.11 -4.61
CA GLY A 29 -10.18 2.10 -5.66
C GLY A 29 -10.05 1.53 -7.07
N SER A 30 -9.57 2.37 -7.99
CA SER A 30 -9.55 2.07 -9.44
C SER A 30 -8.67 0.88 -9.80
N PHE A 31 -7.53 0.70 -9.12
CA PHE A 31 -6.64 -0.44 -9.30
C PHE A 31 -7.24 -1.77 -8.83
N ALA A 32 -8.14 -1.75 -7.84
CA ALA A 32 -8.82 -2.96 -7.39
C ALA A 32 -9.91 -3.43 -8.37
N ARG A 33 -10.51 -2.49 -9.13
CA ARG A 33 -11.59 -2.75 -10.10
C ARG A 33 -11.11 -2.90 -11.55
N ASP A 34 -9.79 -2.92 -11.78
CA ASP A 34 -9.19 -2.94 -13.13
C ASP A 34 -9.60 -1.74 -14.01
N GLU A 35 -9.97 -0.61 -13.39
CA GLU A 35 -10.38 0.65 -14.05
C GLU A 35 -9.27 1.72 -14.02
N ALA A 36 -8.09 1.38 -13.48
CA ALA A 36 -6.98 2.32 -13.34
C ALA A 36 -6.44 2.76 -14.71
N LYS A 37 -6.28 4.08 -14.88
CA LYS A 37 -5.63 4.71 -16.02
C LYS A 37 -4.18 5.06 -15.67
N ALA A 38 -3.39 5.45 -16.66
CA ALA A 38 -2.01 5.89 -16.43
C ALA A 38 -1.89 7.11 -15.48
N THR A 39 -2.97 7.89 -15.35
CA THR A 39 -3.06 9.06 -14.46
C THR A 39 -3.78 8.75 -13.14
N SER A 40 -4.13 7.48 -12.87
CA SER A 40 -4.85 7.11 -11.66
C SER A 40 -3.90 7.02 -10.47
N ASP A 41 -4.36 7.50 -9.33
CA ASP A 41 -3.68 7.31 -8.04
C ASP A 41 -3.78 5.86 -7.56
N LEU A 42 -2.87 5.50 -6.64
CA LEU A 42 -2.83 4.20 -5.99
C LEU A 42 -3.47 4.27 -4.60
N ASP A 43 -4.64 3.65 -4.46
CA ASP A 43 -5.41 3.64 -3.21
C ASP A 43 -5.12 2.39 -2.37
N LEU A 44 -4.54 2.59 -1.18
CA LEU A 44 -4.17 1.51 -0.25
C LEU A 44 -4.72 1.76 1.15
N LEU A 45 -5.36 0.73 1.72
CA LEU A 45 -5.85 0.73 3.10
C LEU A 45 -4.83 0.00 3.96
N VAL A 46 -4.34 0.69 4.99
CA VAL A 46 -3.30 0.18 5.88
C VAL A 46 -3.78 0.19 7.32
N GLU A 47 -3.64 -0.94 8.00
CA GLU A 47 -3.83 -1.05 9.45
C GLU A 47 -2.49 -1.25 10.14
N PHE A 48 -2.34 -0.67 11.33
CA PHE A 48 -1.12 -0.78 12.14
C PHE A 48 -1.43 -1.40 13.49
N GLN A 49 -0.44 -2.11 14.05
CA GLN A 49 -0.56 -2.80 15.34
C GLN A 49 -0.82 -1.85 16.53
N ARG A 50 -0.50 -0.57 16.38
CA ARG A 50 -0.66 0.48 17.40
C ARG A 50 -1.20 1.75 16.75
N LYS A 51 -1.74 2.67 17.57
CA LYS A 51 -2.03 4.03 17.08
C LYS A 51 -0.76 4.62 16.46
N VAL A 52 -0.86 4.99 15.19
CA VAL A 52 0.20 5.67 14.44
C VAL A 52 -0.21 7.10 14.14
N THR A 53 0.77 7.98 14.05
CA THR A 53 0.58 9.33 13.54
C THR A 53 0.53 9.29 12.01
N PHE A 54 -0.02 10.35 11.40
CA PHE A 54 -0.02 10.51 9.96
C PHE A 54 1.40 10.43 9.36
N ASP A 55 2.41 10.98 10.05
CA ASP A 55 3.80 10.92 9.59
C ASP A 55 4.32 9.48 9.49
N LYS A 56 4.03 8.65 10.50
CA LYS A 56 4.41 7.22 10.49
C LYS A 56 3.66 6.42 9.42
N TYR A 57 2.42 6.82 9.12
CA TYR A 57 1.70 6.26 7.98
C TYR A 57 2.41 6.61 6.67
N MET A 58 2.84 7.86 6.51
CA MET A 58 3.50 8.32 5.28
C MET A 58 4.89 7.73 5.08
N GLU A 59 5.62 7.37 6.14
CA GLU A 59 6.92 6.65 6.03
C GLU A 59 6.82 5.32 5.26
N VAL A 60 5.65 4.69 5.22
CA VAL A 60 5.41 3.46 4.43
C VAL A 60 5.51 3.72 2.92
N PHE A 61 5.16 4.93 2.48
CA PHE A 61 5.01 5.30 1.07
C PHE A 61 6.09 6.24 0.56
N PHE A 62 6.49 7.20 1.39
CA PHE A 62 7.38 8.30 1.04
C PHE A 62 8.64 8.21 1.90
N ARG A 63 9.54 7.32 1.50
CA ARG A 63 10.87 7.30 2.09
C ARG A 63 11.66 8.52 1.58
N ARG A 64 12.30 9.28 2.48
CA ARG A 64 13.43 10.16 2.12
C ARG A 64 14.67 9.33 1.80
#